data_AF-A0A9E4ELD8-F1
#
_entry.id   AF-A0A9E4ELD8-F1
#
_cell.length_a   1.000
_cell.length_b   1.000
_cell.length_c   1.000
_cell.angle_alpha   90.00
_cell.angle_beta   90.00
_cell.angle_gamma   90.00
#
_symmetry.space_group_name_H-M   'P 1'
#
loop_
_entity.id
_entity.type
_entity.pdbx_description
1 polymer ?
#
loop_
_entity_poly.entity_id
_entity_poly.type
_entity_poly.pdbx_seq_one_letter_code
_entity_poly.pdbx_strand_id
1 'polypeptide(L)'
;MQKILPIAVPPVIGYLHHAYPLSILANRAAYLPWFHSHYIQLHCPNNLTDSRRDRTVKFDFYLCPDQPISFQSLSISPYLKVRLLHRDLIFKSPTDIVPFIIACIDKDYYVRPTVDEYFLHYSPAYKKRHFVHETLIYGYDNQTFVGIGFDKKGDYAAYPIAFAELEQAIVHADLTSHYDPDGLRLFKYDPQAEYNFDIHLVREHLEDFLFAKNTSQRFRMLANPTDGAYGLATYECLKHYINTFLVHPFSFDIRPAHILWEHKKCMAYRLKYMDSTLSKCMFKQRVASRIDIRG
;
A
#
# COMPACT_ATOMS: atom_id res chain seq x y z
N MET A 1 -4.69 -25.67 -15.50
CA MET A 1 -3.50 -24.80 -15.53
C MET A 1 -3.36 -24.16 -14.15
N GLN A 2 -2.14 -23.87 -13.71
CA GLN A 2 -1.89 -23.24 -12.43
C GLN A 2 -0.71 -22.30 -12.55
N LYS A 3 -0.83 -21.10 -12.00
CA LYS A 3 0.27 -20.14 -11.88
C LYS A 3 0.10 -19.31 -10.63
N ILE A 4 1.15 -19.21 -9.81
CA ILE A 4 1.20 -18.37 -8.61
C ILE A 4 2.38 -17.43 -8.75
N LEU A 5 2.14 -16.12 -8.68
CA LEU A 5 3.20 -15.11 -8.68
C LEU A 5 3.80 -14.96 -7.28
N PRO A 6 5.07 -14.58 -7.17
CA PRO A 6 5.72 -14.45 -5.86
C PRO A 6 5.12 -13.30 -5.05
N ILE A 7 4.92 -13.51 -3.75
CA ILE A 7 4.46 -12.50 -2.82
C ILE A 7 5.09 -12.73 -1.44
N ALA A 8 5.24 -11.68 -0.64
CA ALA A 8 5.72 -11.76 0.73
C ALA A 8 4.90 -10.85 1.64
N VAL A 9 4.89 -11.10 2.96
CA VAL A 9 4.25 -10.20 3.92
C VAL A 9 5.17 -8.99 4.14
N PRO A 10 4.73 -7.75 3.83
CA PRO A 10 5.57 -6.57 3.93
C PRO A 10 5.60 -6.00 5.35
N PRO A 11 6.52 -5.07 5.65
CA PRO A 11 6.58 -4.41 6.96
C PRO A 11 5.41 -3.45 7.27
N VAL A 12 4.60 -3.11 6.26
CA VAL A 12 3.45 -2.20 6.35
C VAL A 12 2.25 -2.88 5.71
N ILE A 13 1.29 -3.28 6.54
CA ILE A 13 0.03 -3.95 6.18
C ILE A 13 -1.21 -3.19 6.67
N GLY A 14 -1.06 -2.16 7.52
CA GLY A 14 -2.20 -1.47 8.16
C GLY A 14 -3.24 -0.91 7.19
N TYR A 15 -2.82 -0.48 5.99
CA TYR A 15 -3.72 -0.19 4.88
C TYR A 15 -3.34 -0.97 3.62
N LEU A 16 -4.33 -1.55 2.96
CA LEU A 16 -4.13 -2.42 1.79
C LEU A 16 -3.56 -1.72 0.57
N HIS A 17 -3.75 -0.40 0.47
CA HIS A 17 -3.14 0.38 -0.59
C HIS A 17 -1.61 0.47 -0.42
N HIS A 18 -1.07 0.30 0.80
CA HIS A 18 0.36 0.03 1.04
C HIS A 18 0.68 -1.45 0.92
N ALA A 19 -0.11 -2.29 1.59
CA ALA A 19 0.17 -3.71 1.73
C ALA A 19 0.29 -4.40 0.37
N TYR A 20 -0.67 -4.24 -0.54
CA TYR A 20 -0.69 -4.95 -1.82
C TYR A 20 0.56 -4.75 -2.69
N PRO A 21 0.88 -3.52 -3.12
CA PRO A 21 2.13 -3.25 -3.85
C PRO A 21 3.38 -3.62 -3.06
N LEU A 22 3.45 -3.37 -1.75
CA LEU A 22 4.62 -3.79 -0.97
C LEU A 22 4.76 -5.31 -0.92
N SER A 23 3.67 -6.07 -0.88
CA SER A 23 3.69 -7.53 -0.88
C SER A 23 4.34 -8.08 -2.17
N ILE A 24 4.16 -7.39 -3.30
CA ILE A 24 4.82 -7.71 -4.58
C ILE A 24 6.32 -7.41 -4.51
N LEU A 25 6.69 -6.29 -3.89
CA LEU A 25 8.08 -5.83 -3.80
C LEU A 25 8.90 -6.56 -2.73
N ALA A 26 8.28 -6.91 -1.60
CA ALA A 26 8.90 -7.48 -0.40
C ALA A 26 9.60 -8.82 -0.63
N ASN A 27 9.33 -9.48 -1.74
CA ASN A 27 10.00 -10.72 -2.12
C ASN A 27 11.47 -10.53 -2.58
N ARG A 28 11.97 -9.30 -2.70
CA ARG A 28 13.32 -9.03 -3.23
C ARG A 28 14.04 -8.00 -2.36
N ALA A 29 15.33 -8.15 -2.10
CA ALA A 29 16.07 -7.13 -1.34
C ALA A 29 16.24 -5.80 -2.13
N ALA A 30 16.08 -5.83 -3.45
CA ALA A 30 16.34 -4.68 -4.34
C ALA A 30 15.45 -3.45 -4.07
N TYR A 31 14.22 -3.62 -3.53
CA TYR A 31 13.37 -2.45 -3.21
C TYR A 31 13.74 -1.78 -1.88
N LEU A 32 14.58 -2.39 -1.04
CA LEU A 32 14.93 -1.87 0.30
C LEU A 32 15.52 -0.46 0.27
N PRO A 33 16.45 -0.09 -0.65
CA PRO A 33 16.90 1.29 -0.81
C PRO A 33 15.73 2.28 -0.99
N TRP A 34 14.75 1.93 -1.82
CA TRP A 34 13.56 2.75 -2.07
C TRP A 34 12.67 2.81 -0.83
N PHE A 35 12.34 1.66 -0.23
CA PHE A 35 11.49 1.57 0.95
C PHE A 35 12.04 2.39 2.13
N HIS A 36 13.33 2.25 2.41
CA HIS A 36 13.98 2.99 3.48
C HIS A 36 14.13 4.49 3.17
N SER A 37 14.01 4.93 1.92
CA SER A 37 14.01 6.36 1.59
C SER A 37 12.64 7.02 1.77
N HIS A 38 11.53 6.27 1.70
CA HIS A 38 10.17 6.85 1.58
C HIS A 38 9.27 6.71 2.83
N TYR A 39 9.32 5.60 3.58
CA TYR A 39 8.40 5.34 4.70
C TYR A 39 8.76 6.09 6.00
N ILE A 40 8.75 7.43 5.96
CA ILE A 40 9.16 8.32 7.08
C ILE A 40 8.03 9.25 7.51
N GLN A 41 7.43 9.98 6.56
CA GLN A 41 6.52 11.05 6.92
C GLN A 41 5.14 10.50 7.28
N LEU A 42 4.52 11.07 8.30
CA LEU A 42 3.13 10.79 8.67
C LEU A 42 2.25 11.98 8.33
N HIS A 43 1.01 11.71 7.97
CA HIS A 43 -0.02 12.73 7.73
C HIS A 43 -1.32 12.34 8.41
N CYS A 44 -2.03 13.35 8.88
CA CYS A 44 -3.35 13.23 9.45
C CYS A 44 -4.23 14.38 8.95
N PRO A 45 -5.23 14.12 8.09
CA PRO A 45 -6.13 15.15 7.59
C PRO A 45 -6.89 15.87 8.71
N ASN A 46 -7.23 17.14 8.48
CA ASN A 46 -7.98 17.97 9.45
C ASN A 46 -9.38 17.43 9.78
N ASN A 47 -9.97 16.59 8.91
CA ASN A 47 -11.35 16.11 9.03
C ASN A 47 -11.49 14.85 9.90
N LEU A 48 -10.79 14.79 11.03
CA LEU A 48 -10.84 13.67 11.98
C LEU A 48 -12.25 13.34 12.50
N THR A 49 -13.16 14.32 12.43
CA THR A 49 -14.47 14.31 13.09
C THR A 49 -15.65 14.42 12.12
N ASP A 50 -15.43 14.38 10.80
CA ASP A 50 -16.55 14.38 9.85
C ASP A 50 -17.27 13.03 9.86
N SER A 51 -18.30 12.95 10.70
CA SER A 51 -19.16 11.78 10.91
C SER A 51 -19.93 11.33 9.66
N ARG A 52 -19.86 12.10 8.55
CA ARG A 52 -20.50 11.81 7.26
C ARG A 52 -19.57 11.10 6.27
N ARG A 53 -18.26 11.09 6.51
CA ARG A 53 -17.29 10.25 5.79
C ARG A 53 -16.93 9.08 6.69
N ASP A 54 -16.72 7.92 6.10
CA ASP A 54 -16.41 6.68 6.82
C ASP A 54 -15.43 6.93 7.98
N ARG A 55 -15.87 6.55 9.20
CA ARG A 55 -15.55 7.12 10.54
C ARG A 55 -14.11 6.87 11.01
N THR A 56 -13.16 7.13 10.15
CA THR A 56 -11.81 6.57 10.22
C THR A 56 -10.84 7.72 10.08
N VAL A 57 -10.07 7.94 11.13
CA VAL A 57 -8.95 8.85 11.09
C VAL A 57 -7.99 8.31 10.04
N LYS A 58 -7.86 9.02 8.91
CA LYS A 58 -6.90 8.69 7.85
C LYS A 58 -5.47 9.07 8.28
N PHE A 59 -5.03 8.50 9.40
CA PHE A 59 -3.67 8.63 9.90
C PHE A 59 -2.80 7.62 9.17
N ASP A 60 -1.90 8.10 8.33
CA ASP A 60 -1.18 7.27 7.37
C ASP A 60 0.23 7.78 7.07
N PHE A 61 1.03 6.97 6.37
CA PHE A 61 2.26 7.39 5.74
C PHE A 61 1.99 8.34 4.57
N TYR A 62 2.67 9.48 4.56
CA TYR A 62 2.63 10.41 3.44
C TYR A 62 3.77 10.13 2.47
N LEU A 63 3.45 9.63 1.28
CA LEU A 63 4.43 9.29 0.24
C LEU A 63 4.40 10.27 -0.94
N CYS A 64 3.21 10.69 -1.36
CA CYS A 64 2.98 11.69 -2.40
C CYS A 64 1.59 12.33 -2.17
N PRO A 65 1.24 13.44 -2.85
CA PRO A 65 -0.08 14.03 -2.71
C PRO A 65 -1.17 13.04 -3.09
N ASP A 66 -2.23 13.06 -2.29
CA ASP A 66 -3.51 12.53 -2.69
C ASP A 66 -4.04 13.43 -3.81
N GLN A 67 -3.90 13.00 -5.06
CA GLN A 67 -4.75 13.52 -6.12
C GLN A 67 -6.20 13.18 -5.77
N PRO A 68 -7.22 13.94 -6.22
CA PRO A 68 -8.56 13.37 -6.27
C PRO A 68 -8.41 12.05 -7.02
N ILE A 69 -8.80 10.94 -6.39
CA ILE A 69 -8.43 9.56 -6.73
C ILE A 69 -7.24 9.07 -5.87
N SER A 70 -7.61 8.46 -4.75
CA SER A 70 -6.82 7.48 -4.02
C SER A 70 -6.00 6.59 -4.97
N PHE A 71 -4.83 6.09 -4.52
CA PHE A 71 -4.03 5.04 -5.16
C PHE A 71 -2.88 5.46 -6.10
N GLN A 72 -2.09 6.48 -5.72
CA GLN A 72 -0.74 6.66 -6.29
C GLN A 72 0.41 6.52 -5.28
N SER A 73 0.13 6.31 -3.99
CA SER A 73 1.18 6.28 -2.95
C SER A 73 2.31 5.28 -3.24
N LEU A 74 2.08 4.26 -4.07
CA LEU A 74 3.10 3.29 -4.50
C LEU A 74 3.30 3.14 -6.01
N SER A 75 2.62 3.97 -6.83
CA SER A 75 2.99 4.18 -8.23
C SER A 75 4.34 4.89 -8.38
N ILE A 76 4.91 5.38 -7.27
CA ILE A 76 6.21 6.05 -7.21
C ILE A 76 7.39 5.09 -7.09
N SER A 77 7.17 3.80 -6.78
CA SER A 77 8.28 2.86 -6.74
C SER A 77 8.72 2.54 -8.17
N PRO A 78 10.00 2.74 -8.52
CA PRO A 78 10.46 2.44 -9.88
C PRO A 78 10.36 0.94 -10.19
N TYR A 79 10.35 0.09 -9.16
CA TYR A 79 10.22 -1.36 -9.25
C TYR A 79 8.81 -1.85 -9.58
N LEU A 80 7.80 -0.98 -9.61
CA LEU A 80 6.40 -1.38 -9.78
C LEU A 80 5.72 -0.61 -10.92
N LYS A 81 5.44 -1.30 -12.02
CA LYS A 81 4.61 -0.78 -13.10
C LYS A 81 3.14 -0.93 -12.71
N VAL A 82 2.43 0.19 -12.68
CA VAL A 82 0.99 0.23 -12.41
C VAL A 82 0.24 0.57 -13.70
N ARG A 83 -0.86 -0.12 -13.97
CA ARG A 83 -1.81 0.21 -15.04
C ARG A 83 -3.21 0.27 -14.44
N LEU A 84 -3.95 1.32 -14.78
CA LEU A 84 -5.36 1.46 -14.48
C LEU A 84 -6.13 1.17 -15.75
N LEU A 85 -7.09 0.26 -15.65
CA LEU A 85 -7.95 -0.13 -16.76
C LEU A 85 -9.39 0.04 -16.33
N HIS A 86 -10.20 0.64 -17.20
CA HIS A 86 -11.65 0.74 -16.99
C HIS A 86 -12.32 -0.52 -17.54
N ARG A 87 -13.23 -1.10 -16.74
CA ARG A 87 -13.87 -2.39 -17.03
C ARG A 87 -14.73 -2.35 -18.28
N ASP A 88 -15.50 -1.28 -18.45
CA ASP A 88 -16.37 -1.01 -19.59
C ASP A 88 -15.62 -0.97 -20.93
N LEU A 89 -14.34 -0.59 -20.92
CA LEU A 89 -13.49 -0.58 -22.12
C LEU A 89 -12.97 -1.97 -22.51
N ILE A 90 -12.97 -2.94 -21.59
CA ILE A 90 -12.34 -4.25 -21.79
C ILE A 90 -13.37 -5.37 -21.88
N PHE A 91 -14.39 -5.32 -21.03
CA PHE A 91 -15.34 -6.42 -20.85
C PHE A 91 -16.64 -6.12 -21.57
N LYS A 92 -17.09 -7.10 -22.36
CA LYS A 92 -18.43 -7.09 -22.98
C LYS A 92 -19.45 -7.76 -22.06
N SER A 93 -18.97 -8.71 -21.25
CA SER A 93 -19.71 -9.41 -20.21
C SER A 93 -18.88 -9.44 -18.93
N PRO A 94 -19.50 -9.37 -17.73
CA PRO A 94 -18.78 -9.55 -16.48
C PRO A 94 -18.01 -10.88 -16.39
N THR A 95 -18.44 -11.93 -17.10
CA THR A 95 -17.76 -13.23 -17.16
C THR A 95 -16.42 -13.18 -17.92
N ASP A 96 -16.16 -12.11 -18.69
CA ASP A 96 -14.88 -11.92 -19.39
C ASP A 96 -13.72 -11.68 -18.40
N ILE A 97 -14.01 -11.37 -17.13
CA ILE A 97 -13.01 -11.07 -16.12
C ILE A 97 -12.13 -12.27 -15.79
N VAL A 98 -12.70 -13.47 -15.68
CA VAL A 98 -11.96 -14.68 -15.28
C VAL A 98 -10.85 -15.00 -16.31
N PRO A 99 -11.16 -15.18 -17.61
CA PRO A 99 -10.11 -15.42 -18.60
C PRO A 99 -9.15 -14.23 -18.73
N PHE A 100 -9.61 -12.99 -18.49
CA PHE A 100 -8.73 -11.82 -18.48
C PHE A 100 -7.70 -11.84 -17.35
N ILE A 101 -8.13 -12.14 -16.11
CA ILE A 101 -7.23 -12.23 -14.95
C ILE A 101 -6.22 -13.35 -15.16
N ILE A 102 -6.66 -14.51 -15.65
CA ILE A 102 -5.76 -15.63 -16.01
C ILE A 102 -4.69 -15.15 -17.02
N ALA A 103 -5.11 -14.50 -18.11
CA ALA A 103 -4.18 -13.98 -19.12
C ALA A 103 -3.23 -12.89 -18.60
N CYS A 104 -3.64 -12.12 -17.58
CA CYS A 104 -2.79 -11.16 -16.89
C CYS A 104 -1.73 -11.87 -16.04
N ILE A 105 -2.14 -12.84 -15.23
CA ILE A 105 -1.24 -13.61 -14.37
C ILE A 105 -0.23 -14.40 -15.23
N ASP A 106 -0.65 -14.96 -16.35
CA ASP A 106 0.24 -15.63 -17.31
C ASP A 106 1.33 -14.68 -17.87
N LYS A 107 1.05 -13.38 -17.92
CA LYS A 107 1.99 -12.31 -18.30
C LYS A 107 2.67 -11.63 -17.11
N ASP A 108 2.64 -12.24 -15.92
CA ASP A 108 3.24 -11.76 -14.67
C ASP A 108 2.64 -10.45 -14.14
N TYR A 109 1.38 -10.19 -14.46
CA TYR A 109 0.62 -9.12 -13.83
C TYR A 109 -0.16 -9.65 -12.63
N TYR A 110 -0.04 -8.95 -11.51
CA TYR A 110 -0.94 -9.06 -10.38
C TYR A 110 -2.17 -8.19 -10.67
N VAL A 111 -3.35 -8.64 -10.26
CA VAL A 111 -4.61 -7.97 -10.61
C VAL A 111 -5.33 -7.56 -9.35
N ARG A 112 -5.74 -6.30 -9.26
CA ARG A 112 -6.50 -5.77 -8.13
C ARG A 112 -7.84 -5.23 -8.59
N PRO A 113 -8.89 -6.07 -8.62
CA PRO A 113 -10.25 -5.61 -8.86
C PRO A 113 -10.86 -5.03 -7.58
N THR A 114 -11.69 -4.00 -7.76
CA THR A 114 -12.73 -3.56 -6.82
C THR A 114 -13.93 -4.53 -6.87
N VAL A 115 -14.28 -5.14 -5.76
CA VAL A 115 -15.25 -6.23 -5.67
C VAL A 115 -16.18 -6.00 -4.50
N ASP A 116 -17.41 -6.51 -4.55
CA ASP A 116 -18.28 -6.55 -3.38
C ASP A 116 -18.00 -7.79 -2.54
N GLU A 117 -17.42 -7.57 -1.37
CA GLU A 117 -17.04 -8.65 -0.45
C GLU A 117 -18.24 -9.39 0.17
N TYR A 118 -19.48 -8.91 -0.02
CA TYR A 118 -20.69 -9.68 0.31
C TYR A 118 -20.68 -11.09 -0.30
N PHE A 119 -20.10 -11.23 -1.50
CA PHE A 119 -20.09 -12.47 -2.28
C PHE A 119 -18.85 -13.34 -2.05
N LEU A 120 -17.85 -12.86 -1.29
CA LEU A 120 -16.55 -13.52 -1.17
C LEU A 120 -16.42 -14.28 0.15
N HIS A 121 -16.28 -15.60 0.10
CA HIS A 121 -16.32 -16.44 1.31
C HIS A 121 -15.26 -16.08 2.35
N TYR A 122 -14.10 -15.57 1.95
CA TYR A 122 -13.02 -15.20 2.88
C TYR A 122 -13.35 -13.96 3.72
N SER A 123 -14.29 -13.12 3.30
CA SER A 123 -14.51 -11.81 3.92
C SER A 123 -15.36 -11.91 5.19
N PRO A 124 -15.12 -11.06 6.21
CA PRO A 124 -16.06 -10.82 7.29
C PRO A 124 -17.45 -10.35 6.83
N ALA A 125 -17.54 -9.72 5.65
CA ALA A 125 -18.78 -9.18 5.07
C ALA A 125 -19.64 -10.24 4.36
N TYR A 126 -19.09 -11.44 4.11
CA TYR A 126 -19.75 -12.51 3.36
C TYR A 126 -21.18 -12.78 3.84
N LYS A 127 -22.16 -12.56 2.97
CA LYS A 127 -23.61 -12.70 3.22
C LYS A 127 -24.15 -11.89 4.41
N LYS A 128 -23.44 -10.85 4.86
CA LYS A 128 -23.84 -10.01 6.01
C LYS A 128 -24.09 -8.57 5.63
N ARG A 129 -23.24 -7.98 4.78
CA ARG A 129 -23.37 -6.60 4.31
C ARG A 129 -22.66 -6.42 2.97
N HIS A 130 -23.21 -5.57 2.11
CA HIS A 130 -22.48 -5.08 0.95
C HIS A 130 -21.29 -4.27 1.43
N PHE A 131 -20.11 -4.61 0.91
CA PHE A 131 -18.86 -3.95 1.27
C PHE A 131 -17.95 -4.02 0.07
N VAL A 132 -18.02 -3.00 -0.78
CA VAL A 132 -17.17 -2.96 -1.95
C VAL A 132 -15.79 -2.41 -1.58
N HIS A 133 -14.75 -3.10 -2.06
CA HIS A 133 -13.39 -2.97 -1.58
C HIS A 133 -12.42 -3.63 -2.55
N GLU A 134 -11.12 -3.37 -2.45
CA GLU A 134 -10.13 -3.98 -3.34
C GLU A 134 -9.57 -5.31 -2.80
N THR A 135 -9.48 -6.32 -3.66
CA THR A 135 -8.73 -7.56 -3.42
C THR A 135 -7.53 -7.65 -4.34
N LEU A 136 -6.37 -8.13 -3.88
CA LEU A 136 -5.22 -8.40 -4.76
C LEU A 136 -5.18 -9.89 -5.10
N ILE A 137 -5.27 -10.20 -6.40
CA ILE A 137 -5.17 -11.54 -6.96
C ILE A 137 -3.79 -11.71 -7.59
N TYR A 138 -3.12 -12.80 -7.26
CA TYR A 138 -1.73 -13.06 -7.69
C TYR A 138 -1.50 -14.47 -8.22
N GLY A 139 -2.55 -15.30 -8.29
CA GLY A 139 -2.44 -16.65 -8.83
C GLY A 139 -3.79 -17.27 -9.13
N TYR A 140 -3.76 -18.44 -9.78
CA TYR A 140 -4.94 -19.23 -10.08
C TYR A 140 -4.61 -20.71 -10.21
N ASP A 141 -5.63 -21.56 -10.07
CA ASP A 141 -5.65 -22.96 -10.47
C ASP A 141 -6.85 -23.24 -11.39
N ASN A 142 -7.29 -24.50 -11.52
CA ASN A 142 -8.36 -24.87 -12.44
C ASN A 142 -9.72 -24.19 -12.14
N GLN A 143 -10.00 -23.79 -10.90
CA GLN A 143 -11.33 -23.28 -10.50
C GLN A 143 -11.28 -22.09 -9.54
N THR A 144 -10.10 -21.75 -9.01
CA THR A 144 -9.93 -20.71 -8.00
C THR A 144 -8.82 -19.74 -8.35
N PHE A 145 -9.00 -18.49 -7.95
CA PHE A 145 -7.93 -17.52 -7.82
C PHE A 145 -7.32 -17.61 -6.42
N VAL A 146 -6.08 -17.14 -6.30
CA VAL A 146 -5.43 -16.91 -5.01
C VAL A 146 -5.29 -15.41 -4.80
N GLY A 147 -5.98 -14.92 -3.76
CA GLY A 147 -5.92 -13.54 -3.30
C GLY A 147 -5.12 -13.40 -2.01
N ILE A 148 -4.81 -12.17 -1.62
CA ILE A 148 -4.20 -11.83 -0.32
C ILE A 148 -4.92 -10.62 0.29
N GLY A 149 -5.01 -10.55 1.61
CA GLY A 149 -5.70 -9.48 2.33
C GLY A 149 -6.08 -9.93 3.74
N PHE A 150 -6.94 -9.14 4.41
CA PHE A 150 -7.40 -9.47 5.75
C PHE A 150 -8.57 -10.47 5.69
N ASP A 151 -8.39 -11.63 6.32
CA ASP A 151 -9.43 -12.68 6.39
C ASP A 151 -10.43 -12.45 7.54
N LYS A 152 -11.31 -13.42 7.79
CA LYS A 152 -12.30 -13.38 8.89
C LYS A 152 -11.67 -13.25 10.29
N LYS A 153 -10.40 -13.62 10.46
CA LYS A 153 -9.67 -13.51 11.73
C LYS A 153 -8.95 -12.18 11.86
N GLY A 154 -8.89 -11.40 10.78
CA GLY A 154 -8.09 -10.17 10.71
C GLY A 154 -6.61 -10.45 10.43
N ASP A 155 -6.28 -11.64 9.95
CA ASP A 155 -4.91 -11.98 9.55
C ASP A 155 -4.66 -11.54 8.10
N TYR A 156 -3.53 -10.89 7.83
CA TYR A 156 -3.11 -10.58 6.47
C TYR A 156 -2.51 -11.83 5.81
N ALA A 157 -3.35 -12.57 5.09
CA ALA A 157 -3.03 -13.90 4.60
C ALA A 157 -3.58 -14.17 3.19
N ALA A 158 -3.07 -15.23 2.56
CA ALA A 158 -3.59 -15.71 1.29
C ALA A 158 -4.93 -16.42 1.47
N TYR A 159 -5.83 -16.29 0.50
CA TYR A 159 -7.13 -16.95 0.50
C TYR A 159 -7.54 -17.38 -0.91
N PRO A 160 -8.26 -18.51 -1.04
CA PRO A 160 -8.85 -18.90 -2.32
C PRO A 160 -10.09 -18.05 -2.62
N ILE A 161 -10.35 -17.80 -3.91
CA ILE A 161 -11.56 -17.17 -4.41
C ILE A 161 -12.08 -18.03 -5.57
N ALA A 162 -13.28 -18.62 -5.44
CA ALA A 162 -13.84 -19.36 -6.56
C ALA A 162 -14.15 -18.42 -7.74
N PHE A 163 -13.95 -18.87 -8.98
CA PHE A 163 -14.22 -18.04 -10.17
C PHE A 163 -15.65 -17.47 -10.16
N ALA A 164 -16.64 -18.31 -9.85
CA ALA A 164 -18.03 -17.90 -9.74
C ALA A 164 -18.26 -16.87 -8.62
N GLU A 165 -17.57 -16.97 -7.48
CA GLU A 165 -17.69 -15.99 -6.40
C GLU A 165 -17.14 -14.62 -6.84
N LEU A 166 -16.00 -14.61 -7.54
CA LEU A 166 -15.41 -13.37 -8.05
C LEU A 166 -16.32 -12.71 -9.10
N GLU A 167 -16.89 -13.48 -10.01
CA GLU A 167 -17.83 -12.97 -11.00
C GLU A 167 -19.03 -12.30 -10.32
N GLN A 168 -19.65 -12.97 -9.34
CA GLN A 168 -20.76 -12.39 -8.58
C GLN A 168 -20.36 -11.12 -7.84
N ALA A 169 -19.19 -11.12 -7.20
CA ALA A 169 -18.67 -9.95 -6.48
C ALA A 169 -18.40 -8.75 -7.40
N ILE A 170 -18.02 -8.98 -8.66
CA ILE A 170 -17.76 -7.92 -9.63
C ILE A 170 -19.05 -7.39 -10.24
N VAL A 171 -19.98 -8.27 -10.60
CA VAL A 171 -21.28 -7.91 -11.18
C VAL A 171 -22.07 -7.00 -10.25
N HIS A 172 -22.02 -7.28 -8.94
CA HIS A 172 -22.84 -6.61 -7.94
C HIS A 172 -22.10 -5.51 -7.19
N ALA A 173 -20.85 -5.22 -7.54
CA ALA A 173 -20.14 -4.09 -6.95
C ALA A 173 -20.84 -2.79 -7.36
N ASP A 174 -21.51 -2.14 -6.40
CA ASP A 174 -22.03 -0.79 -6.59
C ASP A 174 -20.88 0.20 -6.54
N LEU A 175 -20.46 0.60 -7.72
CA LEU A 175 -19.31 1.46 -7.89
C LEU A 175 -19.66 2.95 -7.83
N THR A 176 -20.95 3.32 -7.80
CA THR A 176 -21.42 4.72 -7.89
C THR A 176 -20.91 5.62 -6.76
N SER A 177 -20.70 5.04 -5.58
CA SER A 177 -20.16 5.71 -4.40
C SER A 177 -18.70 5.35 -4.11
N HIS A 178 -18.11 4.47 -4.92
CA HIS A 178 -16.71 4.09 -4.80
C HIS A 178 -15.80 5.14 -5.44
N TYR A 179 -14.71 5.43 -4.75
CA TYR A 179 -13.71 6.42 -5.18
C TYR A 179 -12.91 5.97 -6.42
N ASP A 180 -13.02 4.70 -6.82
CA ASP A 180 -12.40 4.10 -8.01
C ASP A 180 -13.43 3.23 -8.76
N PRO A 181 -14.45 3.87 -9.37
CA PRO A 181 -15.67 3.20 -9.79
C PRO A 181 -15.47 2.23 -10.96
N ASP A 182 -14.31 2.19 -11.62
CA ASP A 182 -14.07 1.28 -12.75
C ASP A 182 -12.66 0.68 -12.76
N GLY A 183 -11.83 0.97 -11.76
CA GLY A 183 -10.40 0.74 -11.81
C GLY A 183 -9.98 -0.70 -11.56
N LEU A 184 -9.90 -1.50 -12.62
CA LEU A 184 -9.12 -2.72 -12.60
C LEU A 184 -7.62 -2.35 -12.65
N ARG A 185 -6.90 -2.59 -11.56
CA ARG A 185 -5.48 -2.25 -11.50
C ARG A 185 -4.61 -3.46 -11.77
N LEU A 186 -3.62 -3.27 -12.63
CA LEU A 186 -2.59 -4.25 -12.89
C LEU A 186 -1.27 -3.77 -12.31
N PHE A 187 -0.58 -4.63 -11.59
CA PHE A 187 0.77 -4.40 -11.10
C PHE A 187 1.72 -5.37 -11.78
N LYS A 188 2.91 -4.89 -12.13
CA LYS A 188 3.99 -5.76 -12.63
C LYS A 188 5.31 -5.30 -12.05
N TYR A 189 6.05 -6.24 -11.48
CA TYR A 189 7.41 -5.97 -11.02
C TYR A 189 8.33 -5.69 -12.20
N ASP A 190 9.14 -4.64 -12.09
CA ASP A 190 10.19 -4.34 -13.06
C ASP A 190 11.57 -4.75 -12.52
N PRO A 191 12.17 -5.85 -13.01
CA PRO A 191 13.50 -6.27 -12.60
C PRO A 191 14.62 -5.37 -13.14
N GLN A 192 14.35 -4.52 -14.13
CA GLN A 192 15.33 -3.61 -14.73
C GLN A 192 15.33 -2.24 -14.06
N ALA A 193 14.37 -1.98 -13.17
CA ALA A 193 14.35 -0.75 -12.41
C ALA A 193 15.50 -0.72 -11.42
N GLU A 194 16.04 0.47 -11.18
CA GLU A 194 17.08 0.71 -10.19
C GLU A 194 16.65 1.87 -9.29
N TYR A 195 17.05 1.78 -8.02
CA TYR A 195 16.91 2.88 -7.08
C TYR A 195 18.06 2.85 -6.09
N ASN A 196 18.83 3.93 -6.06
CA ASN A 196 19.88 4.12 -5.06
C ASN A 196 19.30 4.69 -3.79
N PHE A 197 19.77 4.22 -2.63
CA PHE A 197 19.32 4.73 -1.35
C PHE A 197 19.57 6.24 -1.27
N ASP A 198 18.52 7.02 -1.05
CA ASP A 198 18.58 8.48 -1.11
C ASP A 198 18.65 9.07 0.31
N ILE A 199 19.88 9.28 0.77
CA ILE A 199 20.12 9.86 2.10
C ILE A 199 19.66 11.33 2.19
N HIS A 200 19.59 12.05 1.06
CA HIS A 200 19.13 13.44 1.06
C HIS A 200 17.63 13.48 1.28
N LEU A 201 16.86 12.64 0.58
CA LEU A 201 15.42 12.49 0.80
C LEU A 201 15.13 12.05 2.24
N VAL A 202 15.90 11.09 2.77
CA VAL A 202 15.77 10.66 4.18
C VAL A 202 15.95 11.83 5.13
N ARG A 203 17.00 12.63 4.96
CA ARG A 203 17.23 13.81 5.81
C ARG A 203 16.06 14.79 5.71
N GLU A 204 15.59 15.09 4.50
CA GLU A 204 14.48 16.02 4.29
C GLU A 204 13.18 15.55 4.95
N HIS A 205 12.83 14.27 4.79
CA HIS A 205 11.64 13.72 5.43
C HIS A 205 11.78 13.61 6.95
N LEU A 206 12.98 13.36 7.48
CA LEU A 206 13.21 13.41 8.93
C LEU A 206 13.07 14.83 9.48
N GLU A 207 13.58 15.84 8.78
CA GLU A 207 13.38 17.24 9.14
C GLU A 207 11.90 17.62 9.09
N ASP A 208 11.19 17.24 8.01
CA ASP A 208 9.77 17.50 7.91
C ASP A 208 8.98 16.80 9.02
N PHE A 209 9.34 15.56 9.34
CA PHE A 209 8.72 14.81 10.42
C PHE A 209 8.95 15.51 11.77
N LEU A 210 10.20 15.88 12.07
CA LEU A 210 10.59 16.48 13.35
C LEU A 210 9.98 17.87 13.55
N PHE A 211 9.96 18.70 12.51
CA PHE A 211 9.48 20.07 12.57
C PHE A 211 8.03 20.23 12.09
N ALA A 212 7.31 19.11 11.92
CA ALA A 212 5.92 19.09 11.43
C ALA A 212 5.70 19.89 10.14
N LYS A 213 6.67 19.87 9.22
CA LYS A 213 6.57 20.59 7.94
C LYS A 213 5.65 19.82 7.00
N ASN A 214 4.84 20.56 6.25
CA ASN A 214 3.97 19.98 5.23
C ASN A 214 4.79 19.54 4.00
N THR A 215 5.05 18.24 3.89
CA THR A 215 5.81 17.65 2.78
C THR A 215 5.10 17.83 1.43
N SER A 216 3.77 17.95 1.40
CA SER A 216 3.00 18.13 0.16
C SER A 216 3.34 19.43 -0.59
N GLN A 217 3.90 20.43 0.10
CA GLN A 217 4.37 21.68 -0.51
C GLN A 217 5.45 21.47 -1.58
N ARG A 218 6.21 20.36 -1.51
CA ARG A 218 7.21 20.03 -2.53
C ARG A 218 6.61 19.46 -3.82
N PHE A 219 5.33 19.09 -3.81
CA PHE A 219 4.65 18.45 -4.93
C PHE A 219 3.61 19.37 -5.60
N ARG A 220 3.74 20.68 -5.44
CA ARG A 220 2.80 21.68 -6.00
C ARG A 220 2.66 21.64 -7.52
N MET A 221 3.66 21.06 -8.20
CA MET A 221 3.59 20.81 -9.64
C MET A 221 2.60 19.69 -10.01
N LEU A 222 2.28 18.78 -9.08
CA LEU A 222 1.37 17.66 -9.30
C LEU A 222 -0.03 17.98 -8.76
N ALA A 223 -0.12 18.47 -7.52
CA ALA A 223 -1.37 18.75 -6.83
C ALA A 223 -1.24 19.93 -5.88
N ASN A 224 -2.37 20.53 -5.52
CA ASN A 224 -2.41 21.47 -4.41
C ASN A 224 -1.95 20.79 -3.11
N PRO A 225 -1.27 21.52 -2.21
CA PRO A 225 -0.87 20.98 -0.92
C PRO A 225 -2.05 20.40 -0.15
N THR A 226 -1.84 19.24 0.46
CA THR A 226 -2.86 18.57 1.27
C THR A 226 -2.87 19.17 2.67
N ASP A 227 -4.05 19.60 3.11
CA ASP A 227 -4.27 20.11 4.47
C ASP A 227 -4.20 18.97 5.50
N GLY A 228 -3.81 19.31 6.73
CA GLY A 228 -3.66 18.34 7.81
C GLY A 228 -2.44 18.58 8.68
N ALA A 229 -2.30 17.77 9.71
CA ALA A 229 -1.09 17.67 10.49
C ALA A 229 -0.07 16.76 9.79
N TYR A 230 1.21 17.08 9.94
CA TYR A 230 2.33 16.30 9.41
C TYR A 230 3.33 16.01 10.52
N GLY A 231 4.10 14.92 10.35
CA GLY A 231 5.20 14.59 11.25
C GLY A 231 4.74 14.44 12.71
N LEU A 232 5.50 15.03 13.63
CA LEU A 232 5.21 14.98 15.06
C LEU A 232 3.87 15.64 15.45
N ALA A 233 3.38 16.62 14.68
CA ALA A 233 2.08 17.24 14.97
C ALA A 233 0.91 16.24 14.82
N THR A 234 1.08 15.15 14.06
CA THR A 234 0.07 14.08 13.97
C THR A 234 -0.20 13.37 15.29
N TYR A 235 0.67 13.51 16.30
CA TYR A 235 0.47 12.86 17.60
C TYR A 235 -0.65 13.51 18.39
N GLU A 236 -0.88 14.81 18.22
CA GLU A 236 -2.04 15.48 18.81
C GLU A 236 -3.34 14.96 18.19
N CYS A 237 -3.33 14.63 16.89
CA CYS A 237 -4.45 13.99 16.22
C CYS A 237 -4.74 12.60 16.83
N LEU A 238 -3.70 11.79 17.08
CA LEU A 238 -3.88 10.48 17.70
C LEU A 238 -4.34 10.58 19.16
N LYS A 239 -3.82 11.53 19.94
CA LYS A 239 -4.30 11.80 21.31
C LYS A 239 -5.77 12.20 21.30
N HIS A 240 -6.15 13.11 20.40
CA HIS A 240 -7.54 13.51 20.24
C HIS A 240 -8.43 12.31 19.88
N TYR A 241 -8.00 11.49 18.92
CA TYR A 241 -8.70 10.27 18.54
C TYR A 241 -8.93 9.31 19.72
N ILE A 242 -7.88 9.04 20.51
CA ILE A 242 -7.96 8.18 21.70
C ILE A 242 -8.92 8.78 22.74
N ASN A 243 -8.82 10.09 23.00
CA ASN A 243 -9.69 10.76 23.97
C ASN A 243 -11.17 10.72 23.55
N THR A 244 -11.45 10.96 22.27
CA THR A 244 -12.82 10.85 21.73
C THR A 244 -13.35 9.42 21.85
N PHE A 245 -12.50 8.41 21.60
CA PHE A 245 -12.87 7.01 21.77
C PHE A 245 -13.22 6.65 23.23
N LEU A 246 -12.46 7.17 24.20
CA LEU A 246 -12.74 6.94 25.63
C LEU A 246 -14.11 7.49 26.07
N VAL A 247 -14.62 8.53 25.41
CA VAL A 247 -15.93 9.13 25.68
C VAL A 247 -17.04 8.50 24.84
N HIS A 248 -16.74 8.06 23.61
CA HIS A 248 -17.70 7.49 22.67
C HIS A 248 -17.17 6.19 22.03
N PRO A 249 -17.34 5.03 22.70
CA PRO A 249 -16.66 3.79 22.33
C PRO A 249 -17.18 3.08 21.07
N PHE A 250 -18.20 3.61 20.39
CA PHE A 250 -18.89 2.92 19.28
C PHE A 250 -18.16 2.96 17.93
N SER A 251 -16.92 3.47 17.86
CA SER A 251 -16.15 3.59 16.60
C SER A 251 -14.64 3.46 16.80
N PHE A 252 -14.19 2.40 17.46
CA PHE A 252 -12.76 2.08 17.50
C PHE A 252 -12.29 1.54 16.16
N ASP A 253 -11.30 2.21 15.61
CA ASP A 253 -10.52 1.82 14.45
C ASP A 253 -9.09 1.61 14.95
N ILE A 254 -8.59 0.37 14.81
CA ILE A 254 -7.25 0.01 15.26
C ILE A 254 -6.17 0.62 14.35
N ARG A 255 -6.51 1.04 13.13
CA ARG A 255 -5.55 1.41 12.09
C ARG A 255 -4.63 2.57 12.48
N PRO A 256 -5.09 3.69 13.08
CA PRO A 256 -4.19 4.76 13.52
C PRO A 256 -3.10 4.28 14.49
N ALA A 257 -3.46 3.44 15.47
CA ALA A 257 -2.50 2.86 16.40
C ALA A 257 -1.56 1.87 15.71
N HIS A 258 -2.09 1.04 14.81
CA HIS A 258 -1.33 0.07 14.04
C HIS A 258 -0.30 0.77 13.13
N ILE A 259 -0.71 1.80 12.39
CA ILE A 259 0.17 2.59 11.51
C ILE A 259 1.28 3.28 12.32
N LEU A 260 0.98 3.81 13.51
CA LEU A 260 2.02 4.37 14.36
C LEU A 260 3.06 3.29 14.76
N TRP A 261 2.61 2.08 15.09
CA TRP A 261 3.52 0.97 15.38
C TRP A 261 4.36 0.56 14.17
N GLU A 262 3.75 0.43 12.99
CA GLU A 262 4.46 0.15 11.74
C GLU A 262 5.46 1.24 11.39
N HIS A 263 5.10 2.51 11.62
CA HIS A 263 6.00 3.65 11.47
C HIS A 263 7.24 3.50 12.34
N LYS A 264 7.08 3.22 13.63
CA LYS A 264 8.22 3.01 14.54
C LYS A 264 9.09 1.83 14.11
N LYS A 265 8.47 0.74 13.65
CA LYS A 265 9.22 -0.38 13.05
C LYS A 265 10.01 0.07 11.82
N CYS A 266 9.41 0.80 10.88
CA CYS A 266 10.08 1.32 9.70
C CYS A 266 11.25 2.22 10.06
N MET A 267 11.09 3.10 11.06
CA MET A 267 12.16 3.96 11.58
C MET A 267 13.33 3.15 12.13
N ALA A 268 13.07 2.16 12.99
CA ALA A 268 14.11 1.28 13.51
C ALA A 268 14.79 0.46 12.41
N TYR A 269 14.02 0.00 11.42
CA TYR A 269 14.54 -0.82 10.34
C TYR A 269 15.45 -0.03 9.40
N ARG A 270 15.10 1.23 9.14
CA ARG A 270 15.95 2.19 8.42
C ARG A 270 17.29 2.41 9.11
N LEU A 271 17.30 2.59 10.44
CA LEU A 271 18.56 2.77 11.18
C LEU A 271 19.48 1.56 11.00
N LYS A 272 18.94 0.33 11.11
CA LYS A 272 19.70 -0.91 10.85
C LYS A 272 20.21 -0.98 9.41
N TYR A 273 19.38 -0.62 8.44
CA TYR A 273 19.76 -0.59 7.04
C TYR A 273 20.91 0.39 6.78
N MET A 274 20.80 1.61 7.31
CA MET A 274 21.83 2.65 7.20
C MET A 274 23.14 2.22 7.87
N ASP A 275 23.09 1.66 9.08
CA ASP A 275 24.28 1.16 9.79
C ASP A 275 25.01 0.07 8.99
N SER A 276 24.27 -0.90 8.44
CA SER A 276 24.84 -1.95 7.61
C SER A 276 25.47 -1.43 6.31
N THR A 277 24.91 -0.35 5.75
CA THR A 277 25.38 0.27 4.51
C THR A 277 26.62 1.13 4.75
N LEU A 278 26.63 1.91 5.84
CA LEU A 278 27.78 2.71 6.28
C LEU A 278 28.97 1.82 6.63
N SER A 279 28.74 0.71 7.34
CA SER A 279 29.77 -0.28 7.66
C SER A 279 30.43 -0.87 6.41
N LYS A 280 29.63 -1.19 5.38
CA LYS A 280 30.15 -1.67 4.08
C LYS A 280 30.94 -0.60 3.32
N CYS A 281 30.50 0.66 3.40
CA CYS A 281 31.19 1.79 2.77
C CYS A 281 32.57 2.04 3.41
N MET A 282 32.63 2.07 4.75
CA MET A 282 33.90 2.20 5.48
C MET A 282 34.85 1.03 5.22
N PHE A 283 34.34 -0.20 5.08
CA PHE A 283 35.16 -1.36 4.70
C PHE A 283 35.74 -1.21 3.29
N LYS A 284 34.93 -0.81 2.29
CA LYS A 284 35.42 -0.58 0.92
C LYS A 284 36.48 0.53 0.87
N GLN A 285 36.31 1.62 1.60
CA GLN A 285 37.31 2.69 1.68
C GLN A 285 38.62 2.23 2.31
N ARG A 286 38.57 1.39 3.36
CA ARG A 286 39.76 0.80 4.01
C ARG A 286 40.50 -0.22 3.14
N VAL A 287 39.79 -0.91 2.23
CA VAL A 287 40.42 -1.83 1.28
C VAL A 287 41.04 -1.05 0.11
N ALA A 288 40.34 -0.03 -0.42
CA ALA A 288 40.86 0.83 -1.47
C ALA A 288 42.13 1.58 -1.04
N SER A 289 42.15 2.13 0.19
CA SER A 289 43.34 2.81 0.72
C SER A 289 44.53 1.91 1.05
N ARG A 290 44.33 0.58 1.10
CA ARG A 290 45.42 -0.40 1.27
C ARG A 290 46.01 -0.90 -0.06
N ILE A 291 45.27 -0.75 -1.16
CA ILE A 291 45.73 -1.14 -2.50
C ILE A 291 46.60 -0.03 -3.11
N ASP A 292 46.37 1.24 -2.76
CA ASP A 292 47.16 2.40 -3.22
C ASP A 292 48.55 2.58 -2.57
N ILE A 293 48.96 1.72 -1.62
CA ILE A 293 50.26 1.81 -0.93
C ILE A 293 51.29 0.82 -1.54
N ARG A 294 51.06 0.36 -2.77
CA ARG A 294 52.00 -0.49 -3.54
C ARG A 294 52.20 -0.01 -4.98
N GLY A 295 52.28 1.31 -5.16
CA GLY A 295 52.75 1.98 -6.37
C GLY A 295 54.07 2.68 -6.12
#